data_AF-A0A285XPP6-F1
#
_entry.id   AF-A0A285XPP6-F1
#
_cell.length_a   1.000
_cell.length_b   1.000
_cell.length_c   1.000
_cell.angle_alpha   90.00
_cell.angle_beta   90.00
_cell.angle_gamma   90.00
#
_symmetry.space_group_name_H-M   'P 1'
#
loop_
_entity.id
_entity.type
_entity.pdbx_description
1 polymer ?
#
loop_
_entity_poly.entity_id
_entity_poly.type
_entity_poly.pdbx_seq_one_letter_code
_entity_poly.pdbx_strand_id
1 'polypeptide(L)'
;MAVPVPLGTEDRTARLTLRRPDVWRREDSAQADLRVTGDDVVLTVRSRPSDRTIAEEHTSLLERLPGSVEGLRLIGSDPWTATGAPARLVEYVRPDEGGDVVGAHLLFVTGRHRVDLTIERPLARMLASDDLVFAVLDTVRATEPAPSRVQRELEDLPIASPAPTIDGPHLGPEALTTLRSLAGRRWNPALLRSPAGRELIESGLVGRLGTLPESTQTLLGPWEGEAQPVTLEQRLPDGRTTRLQAWSETVVDGTDEDGAVVTGLPVERVVAVMAGRLGIGPAWTFPFRTGSLRADLLERRTGGAEDAPDLPAAIAEADPRLARFWAAPWTVSSLRRPSKPNPIVVVHAEGQGFARVGRTEAGETAFATDSPANVYRSVVRALLG
;
A
#
# COMPACT_ATOMS: atom_id res chain seq x y z
N MET A 1 16.32 -11.45 -12.37
CA MET A 1 17.49 -11.14 -11.53
C MET A 1 17.50 -9.64 -11.32
N ALA A 2 17.51 -9.18 -10.06
CA ALA A 2 17.65 -7.75 -9.77
C ALA A 2 19.01 -7.28 -10.26
N VAL A 3 19.06 -6.13 -10.93
CA VAL A 3 20.32 -5.52 -11.36
C VAL A 3 21.05 -5.08 -10.08
N PRO A 4 22.32 -5.46 -9.85
CA PRO A 4 23.05 -5.03 -8.67
C PRO A 4 23.10 -3.50 -8.63
N VAL A 5 22.56 -2.91 -7.57
CA VAL A 5 22.67 -1.46 -7.34
C VAL A 5 24.11 -1.19 -6.88
N PRO A 6 24.89 -0.34 -7.58
CA PRO A 6 26.28 -0.09 -7.21
C PRO A 6 26.32 0.74 -5.92
N LEU A 7 26.51 0.05 -4.79
CA LEU A 7 26.83 0.67 -3.51
C LEU A 7 28.35 0.83 -3.42
N GLY A 8 28.81 2.04 -3.09
CA GLY A 8 30.24 2.39 -3.11
C GLY A 8 30.82 2.49 -1.70
N THR A 9 30.45 3.55 -0.99
CA THR A 9 31.01 3.89 0.32
C THR A 9 30.44 3.03 1.45
N GLU A 10 31.34 2.49 2.28
CA GLU A 10 31.00 1.82 3.54
C GLU A 10 31.09 2.80 4.71
N ASP A 11 29.99 2.95 5.45
CA ASP A 11 29.94 3.69 6.70
C ASP A 11 29.94 2.74 7.89
N ARG A 12 30.60 3.17 8.96
CA ARG A 12 30.70 2.43 10.22
C ARG A 12 30.35 3.31 11.41
N THR A 13 29.50 2.79 12.29
CA THR A 13 29.27 3.32 13.63
C THR A 13 29.83 2.35 14.67
N ALA A 14 29.64 2.64 15.97
CA ALA A 14 29.99 1.72 17.04
C ALA A 14 29.14 0.44 17.06
N ARG A 15 27.98 0.42 16.37
CA ARG A 15 26.98 -0.66 16.45
C ARG A 15 26.63 -1.29 15.11
N LEU A 16 26.92 -0.62 13.99
CA LEU A 16 26.63 -1.16 12.67
C LEU A 16 27.65 -0.77 11.61
N THR A 17 27.65 -1.53 10.54
CA THR A 17 28.21 -1.17 9.23
C THR A 17 27.09 -1.18 8.20
N LEU A 18 27.17 -0.30 7.20
CA LEU A 18 26.29 -0.30 6.04
C LEU A 18 27.05 0.23 4.81
N ARG A 19 26.55 -0.07 3.62
CA ARG A 19 27.03 0.52 2.37
C ARG A 19 25.97 1.41 1.75
N ARG A 20 26.41 2.51 1.17
CA ARG A 20 25.55 3.51 0.53
C ARG A 20 26.12 3.95 -0.82
N PRO A 21 25.32 4.63 -1.66
CA PRO A 21 25.85 5.34 -2.81
C PRO A 21 26.86 6.41 -2.41
N ASP A 22 27.82 6.66 -3.30
CA ASP A 22 28.83 7.71 -3.10
C ASP A 22 28.23 9.12 -3.20
N VAL A 23 27.12 9.26 -3.92
CA VAL A 23 26.39 10.53 -4.06
C VAL A 23 25.70 10.96 -2.77
N TRP A 24 25.38 10.01 -1.88
CA TRP A 24 24.82 10.33 -0.58
C TRP A 24 25.93 10.86 0.34
N ARG A 25 25.70 11.97 1.02
CA ARG A 25 26.71 12.64 1.83
C ARG A 25 26.40 12.49 3.30
N ARG A 26 27.44 12.26 4.09
CA ARG A 26 27.33 12.31 5.54
C ARG A 26 27.10 13.76 5.96
N GLU A 27 26.17 13.94 6.88
CA GLU A 27 25.88 15.23 7.52
C GLU A 27 26.26 15.16 8.99
N ASP A 28 26.74 16.29 9.52
CA ASP A 28 26.97 16.43 10.94
C ASP A 28 25.63 16.56 11.67
N SER A 29 25.40 15.71 12.66
CA SER A 29 24.20 15.74 13.49
C SER A 29 24.53 15.40 14.93
N ALA A 30 24.16 16.29 15.85
CA ALA A 30 24.32 16.05 17.28
C ALA A 30 23.35 15.00 17.83
N GLN A 31 22.34 14.59 17.04
CA GLN A 31 21.24 13.73 17.47
C GLN A 31 21.25 12.34 16.79
N ALA A 32 22.31 12.02 16.04
CA ALA A 32 22.43 10.76 15.32
C ALA A 32 23.87 10.25 15.35
N ASP A 33 24.03 8.93 15.40
CA ASP A 33 25.36 8.29 15.28
C ASP A 33 25.87 8.36 13.83
N LEU A 34 24.92 8.37 12.89
CA LEU A 34 25.15 8.59 11.47
C LEU A 34 23.92 9.27 10.87
N ARG A 35 24.14 10.33 10.09
CA ARG A 35 23.12 10.92 9.22
C ARG A 35 23.69 11.04 7.82
N VAL A 36 22.93 10.61 6.85
CA VAL A 36 23.30 10.58 5.43
C VAL A 36 22.12 11.08 4.60
N THR A 37 22.39 11.93 3.61
CA THR A 37 21.37 12.48 2.71
C THR A 37 21.81 12.40 1.25
N GLY A 38 20.86 12.18 0.35
CA GLY A 38 21.09 12.21 -1.10
C GLY A 38 19.91 11.61 -1.86
N ASP A 39 19.70 12.05 -3.10
CA ASP A 39 18.58 11.61 -3.96
C ASP A 39 17.20 11.75 -3.30
N ASP A 40 16.98 12.81 -2.53
CA ASP A 40 15.78 13.04 -1.69
C ASP A 40 15.55 11.97 -0.59
N VAL A 41 16.56 11.15 -0.32
CA VAL A 41 16.56 10.15 0.75
C VAL A 41 17.32 10.67 1.95
N VAL A 42 16.78 10.44 3.14
CA VAL A 42 17.41 10.73 4.42
C VAL A 42 17.54 9.44 5.21
N LEU A 43 18.79 9.02 5.46
CA LEU A 43 19.12 7.89 6.33
C LEU A 43 19.63 8.43 7.67
N THR A 44 19.03 7.94 8.77
CA THR A 44 19.44 8.29 10.13
C THR A 44 19.63 7.02 10.96
N VAL A 45 20.77 6.93 11.66
CA VAL A 45 21.07 5.85 12.61
C VAL A 45 21.14 6.43 14.01
N ARG A 46 20.46 5.78 14.95
CA ARG A 46 20.53 6.07 16.38
C ARG A 46 20.68 4.76 17.16
N SER A 47 21.61 4.73 18.09
CA SER A 47 21.76 3.63 19.04
C SER A 47 21.51 4.11 20.46
N ARG A 48 20.86 3.28 21.27
CA ARG A 48 20.59 3.57 22.69
C ARG A 48 20.84 2.31 23.52
N PRO A 49 21.40 2.44 24.73
CA PRO A 49 21.47 1.32 25.66
C PRO A 49 20.08 0.71 25.89
N SER A 50 19.97 -0.61 25.77
CA SER A 50 18.77 -1.37 26.06
C SER A 50 19.08 -2.85 26.18
N ASP A 51 18.54 -3.47 27.22
CA ASP A 51 18.64 -4.91 27.47
C ASP A 51 17.36 -5.65 27.07
N ARG A 52 16.41 -4.94 26.44
CA ARG A 52 15.12 -5.48 26.00
C ARG A 52 15.29 -6.40 24.79
N THR A 53 14.37 -7.35 24.66
CA THR A 53 14.26 -8.22 23.49
C THR A 53 13.78 -7.46 22.26
N ILE A 54 13.97 -8.04 21.07
CA ILE A 54 13.49 -7.42 19.83
C ILE A 54 11.96 -7.26 19.84
N ALA A 55 11.21 -8.23 20.38
CA ALA A 55 9.76 -8.10 20.47
C ALA A 55 9.34 -6.94 21.36
N GLU A 56 9.95 -6.78 22.54
CA GLU A 56 9.63 -5.67 23.44
C GLU A 56 9.96 -4.30 22.83
N GLU A 57 11.11 -4.17 22.16
CA GLU A 57 11.46 -2.92 21.46
C GLU A 57 10.55 -2.67 20.26
N HIS A 58 10.15 -3.73 19.54
CA HIS A 58 9.25 -3.62 18.41
C HIS A 58 7.83 -3.22 18.85
N THR A 59 7.26 -3.86 19.88
CA THR A 59 5.99 -3.44 20.47
C THR A 59 6.05 -1.96 20.90
N SER A 60 7.11 -1.55 21.61
CA SER A 60 7.28 -0.14 21.99
C SER A 60 7.54 0.80 20.81
N LEU A 61 8.03 0.32 19.66
CA LEU A 61 8.10 1.11 18.44
C LEU A 61 6.69 1.30 17.85
N LEU A 62 5.91 0.22 17.73
CA LEU A 62 4.56 0.24 17.18
C LEU A 62 3.58 1.04 18.05
N GLU A 63 3.77 1.10 19.36
CA GLU A 63 2.98 1.96 20.25
C GLU A 63 3.29 3.45 20.07
N ARG A 64 4.53 3.80 19.72
CA ARG A 64 4.99 5.20 19.62
C ARG A 64 4.81 5.79 18.22
N LEU A 65 4.99 4.99 17.17
CA LEU A 65 4.96 5.48 15.78
C LEU A 65 3.63 6.16 15.43
N PRO A 66 2.45 5.57 15.68
CA PRO A 66 1.16 6.23 15.37
C PRO A 66 0.97 7.56 16.10
N GLY A 67 1.53 7.71 17.30
CA GLY A 67 1.46 8.95 18.08
C GLY A 67 2.56 9.96 17.74
N SER A 68 3.50 9.63 16.85
CA SER A 68 4.63 10.50 16.52
C SER A 68 4.26 11.62 15.53
N VAL A 69 3.32 11.33 14.62
CA VAL A 69 2.78 12.27 13.63
C VAL A 69 1.32 11.93 13.39
N GLU A 70 0.44 12.92 13.47
CA GLU A 70 -0.97 12.74 13.16
C GLU A 70 -1.15 12.26 11.71
N GLY A 71 -1.92 11.18 11.53
CA GLY A 71 -2.14 10.58 10.21
C GLY A 71 -1.05 9.63 9.73
N LEU A 72 -0.03 9.31 10.55
CA LEU A 72 0.93 8.25 10.23
C LEU A 72 0.22 6.91 10.10
N ARG A 73 0.56 6.16 9.04
CA ARG A 73 0.01 4.85 8.73
C ARG A 73 1.11 3.82 8.66
N LEU A 74 0.98 2.78 9.47
CA LEU A 74 1.82 1.61 9.38
C LEU A 74 1.40 0.82 8.13
N ILE A 75 2.37 0.58 7.26
CA ILE A 75 2.17 -0.12 5.99
C ILE A 75 2.52 -1.59 6.14
N GLY A 76 3.68 -1.91 6.74
CA GLY A 76 4.17 -3.28 6.85
C GLY A 76 5.05 -3.47 8.07
N SER A 77 5.16 -4.73 8.50
CA SER A 77 6.00 -5.16 9.61
C SER A 77 6.49 -6.57 9.34
N ASP A 78 7.78 -6.76 9.10
CA ASP A 78 8.34 -8.07 8.77
C ASP A 78 9.64 -8.35 9.55
N PRO A 79 9.94 -9.62 9.86
CA PRO A 79 11.25 -10.00 10.37
C PRO A 79 12.35 -9.68 9.36
N TRP A 80 13.45 -9.11 9.83
CA TRP A 80 14.62 -8.83 9.01
C TRP A 80 15.81 -9.68 9.45
N THR A 81 16.52 -10.30 8.51
CA THR A 81 17.56 -11.29 8.82
C THR A 81 18.96 -10.87 8.39
N ALA A 82 19.09 -9.91 7.48
CA ALA A 82 20.38 -9.53 6.92
C ALA A 82 21.32 -8.88 7.94
N THR A 83 20.81 -8.30 9.02
CA THR A 83 21.58 -7.59 10.06
C THR A 83 22.57 -8.47 10.82
N GLY A 84 22.39 -9.80 10.83
CA GLY A 84 23.13 -10.69 11.72
C GLY A 84 22.74 -10.56 13.19
N ALA A 85 21.61 -9.92 13.49
CA ALA A 85 21.05 -9.72 14.82
C ALA A 85 19.51 -9.80 14.76
N PRO A 86 18.80 -10.08 15.86
CA PRO A 86 17.34 -10.06 15.88
C PRO A 86 16.80 -8.68 15.44
N ALA A 87 16.02 -8.64 14.35
CA ALA A 87 15.59 -7.39 13.73
C ALA A 87 14.14 -7.45 13.20
N ARG A 88 13.56 -6.25 13.04
CA ARG A 88 12.25 -5.98 12.44
C ARG A 88 12.38 -4.82 11.48
N LEU A 89 11.72 -4.92 10.33
CA LEU A 89 11.54 -3.82 9.40
C LEU A 89 10.08 -3.36 9.50
N VAL A 90 9.89 -2.11 9.92
CA VAL A 90 8.58 -1.45 9.93
C VAL A 90 8.56 -0.42 8.80
N GLU A 91 7.59 -0.54 7.90
CA GLU A 91 7.38 0.44 6.83
C GLU A 91 6.15 1.28 7.16
N TYR A 92 6.25 2.60 6.96
CA TYR A 92 5.18 3.54 7.26
C TYR A 92 5.10 4.67 6.23
N VAL A 93 3.96 5.36 6.23
CA VAL A 93 3.75 6.61 5.51
C VAL A 93 3.28 7.65 6.51
N ARG A 94 3.87 8.84 6.50
CA ARG A 94 3.47 9.96 7.35
C ARG A 94 3.20 11.21 6.51
N PRO A 95 2.20 12.02 6.86
CA PRO A 95 2.05 13.35 6.28
C PRO A 95 3.27 14.24 6.58
N ASP A 96 3.54 15.18 5.69
CA ASP A 96 4.52 16.25 5.88
C ASP A 96 4.08 17.51 5.10
N GLU A 97 4.61 18.68 5.45
CA GLU A 97 4.25 19.96 4.80
C GLU A 97 4.53 19.93 3.29
N GLY A 98 5.56 19.20 2.87
CA GLY A 98 5.96 19.02 1.46
C GLY A 98 5.31 17.84 0.73
N GLY A 99 4.35 17.14 1.35
CA GLY A 99 3.73 15.91 0.85
C GLY A 99 4.09 14.68 1.66
N ASP A 100 3.37 13.57 1.43
CA ASP A 100 3.56 12.34 2.21
C ASP A 100 4.99 11.79 2.11
N VAL A 101 5.54 11.33 3.23
CA VAL A 101 6.88 10.73 3.36
C VAL A 101 6.74 9.24 3.66
N VAL A 102 7.47 8.41 2.91
CA VAL A 102 7.59 6.96 3.15
C VAL A 102 8.83 6.69 3.98
N GLY A 103 8.67 5.96 5.07
CA GLY A 103 9.74 5.54 5.97
C GLY A 103 9.94 4.02 5.97
N ALA A 104 11.19 3.60 5.96
CA ALA A 104 11.63 2.25 6.30
C ALA A 104 12.42 2.31 7.61
N HIS A 105 11.89 1.71 8.68
CA HIS A 105 12.48 1.69 10.01
C HIS A 105 12.98 0.27 10.32
N LEU A 106 14.27 0.07 10.17
CA LEU A 106 14.95 -1.14 10.58
C LEU A 106 15.37 -1.01 12.05
N LEU A 107 14.73 -1.80 12.90
CA LEU A 107 15.03 -1.93 14.32
C LEU A 107 15.76 -3.24 14.56
N PHE A 108 16.90 -3.20 15.24
CA PHE A 108 17.57 -4.42 15.71
C PHE A 108 18.21 -4.25 17.08
N VAL A 109 18.40 -5.36 17.77
CA VAL A 109 18.99 -5.39 19.13
C VAL A 109 20.27 -6.21 19.16
N THR A 110 21.25 -5.75 19.92
CA THR A 110 22.54 -6.45 20.16
C THR A 110 22.60 -7.15 21.51
N GLY A 111 21.55 -7.01 22.33
CA GLY A 111 21.48 -7.49 23.72
C GLY A 111 21.99 -6.51 24.76
N ARG A 112 22.61 -5.39 24.34
CA ARG A 112 22.96 -4.24 25.20
C ARG A 112 22.51 -2.90 24.63
N HIS A 113 22.16 -2.88 23.36
CA HIS A 113 21.68 -1.71 22.66
C HIS A 113 20.53 -2.09 21.75
N ARG A 114 19.58 -1.17 21.63
CA ARG A 114 18.72 -1.08 20.46
C ARG A 114 19.34 -0.13 19.45
N VAL A 115 19.14 -0.45 18.18
CA VAL A 115 19.60 0.36 17.04
C VAL A 115 18.41 0.62 16.14
N ASP A 116 18.13 1.89 15.93
CA ASP A 116 17.11 2.40 15.04
C ASP A 116 17.80 2.94 13.79
N LEU A 117 17.52 2.35 12.63
CA LEU A 117 17.90 2.88 11.33
C LEU A 117 16.63 3.26 10.58
N THR A 118 16.48 4.54 10.26
CA THR A 118 15.34 5.06 9.51
C THR A 118 15.81 5.59 8.16
N ILE A 119 15.16 5.17 7.08
CA ILE A 119 15.34 5.72 5.74
C ILE A 119 14.02 6.34 5.29
N GLU A 120 13.98 7.66 5.16
CA GLU A 120 12.79 8.41 4.74
C GLU A 120 12.99 9.02 3.34
N ARG A 121 11.91 9.08 2.56
CA ARG A 121 11.87 9.69 1.22
C ARG A 121 10.47 10.17 0.86
N PRO A 122 10.29 11.17 -0.01
CA PRO A 122 8.97 11.56 -0.49
C PRO A 122 8.24 10.38 -1.16
N LEU A 123 6.92 10.25 -0.93
CA LEU A 123 6.08 9.22 -1.53
C LEU A 123 6.16 9.24 -3.06
N ALA A 124 6.16 10.44 -3.65
CA ALA A 124 6.34 10.66 -5.09
C ALA A 124 7.66 10.08 -5.65
N ARG A 125 8.67 9.88 -4.79
CA ARG A 125 9.98 9.33 -5.15
C ARG A 125 10.15 7.87 -4.76
N MET A 126 9.14 7.26 -4.12
CA MET A 126 9.22 5.91 -3.57
C MET A 126 9.71 4.90 -4.62
N LEU A 127 9.09 4.85 -5.80
CA LEU A 127 9.41 3.86 -6.84
C LEU A 127 10.81 4.04 -7.43
N ALA A 128 11.26 5.29 -7.58
CA ALA A 128 12.56 5.60 -8.15
C ALA A 128 13.72 5.27 -7.20
N SER A 129 13.44 5.18 -5.90
CA SER A 129 14.44 5.00 -4.84
C SER A 129 14.34 3.64 -4.14
N ASP A 130 13.26 2.88 -4.36
CA ASP A 130 12.94 1.67 -3.61
C ASP A 130 14.04 0.62 -3.69
N ASP A 131 14.46 0.24 -4.91
CA ASP A 131 15.52 -0.75 -5.13
C ASP A 131 16.83 -0.35 -4.44
N LEU A 132 17.15 0.94 -4.46
CA LEU A 132 18.33 1.48 -3.80
C LEU A 132 18.21 1.44 -2.27
N VAL A 133 17.06 1.81 -1.71
CA VAL A 133 16.80 1.74 -0.26
C VAL A 133 16.95 0.31 0.25
N PHE A 134 16.35 -0.67 -0.42
CA PHE A 134 16.47 -2.08 -0.01
C PHE A 134 17.89 -2.63 -0.20
N ALA A 135 18.59 -2.23 -1.27
CA ALA A 135 19.99 -2.59 -1.43
C ALA A 135 20.83 -2.08 -0.24
N VAL A 136 20.60 -0.86 0.24
CA VAL A 136 21.27 -0.32 1.44
C VAL A 136 20.89 -1.13 2.68
N LEU A 137 19.60 -1.38 2.93
CA LEU A 137 19.13 -2.18 4.08
C LEU A 137 19.75 -3.59 4.10
N ASP A 138 19.89 -4.21 2.93
CA ASP A 138 20.50 -5.54 2.77
C ASP A 138 21.99 -5.58 3.11
N THR A 139 22.67 -4.42 3.18
CA THR A 139 24.08 -4.33 3.61
C THR A 139 24.27 -4.02 5.09
N VAL A 140 23.20 -3.67 5.81
CA VAL A 140 23.29 -3.34 7.23
C VAL A 140 23.73 -4.57 8.00
N ARG A 141 24.82 -4.48 8.77
CA ARG A 141 25.33 -5.55 9.65
C ARG A 141 25.63 -5.00 11.04
N ALA A 142 25.22 -5.72 12.08
CA ALA A 142 25.65 -5.44 13.44
C ALA A 142 27.17 -5.65 13.58
N THR A 143 27.86 -4.76 14.29
CA THR A 143 29.32 -4.88 14.50
C THR A 143 29.71 -5.82 15.64
N GLU A 144 28.78 -6.07 16.57
CA GLU A 144 28.98 -6.97 17.70
C GLU A 144 28.10 -8.22 17.54
N PRO A 145 28.58 -9.42 17.88
CA PRO A 145 27.77 -10.63 17.89
C PRO A 145 26.58 -10.47 18.85
N ALA A 146 25.36 -10.56 18.33
CA ALA A 146 24.15 -10.56 19.15
C ALA A 146 23.79 -11.99 19.57
N PRO A 147 23.30 -12.20 20.81
CA PRO A 147 22.78 -13.51 21.19
C PRO A 147 21.58 -13.86 20.29
N SER A 148 21.72 -14.90 19.48
CA SER A 148 20.63 -15.41 18.64
C SER A 148 19.64 -16.20 19.51
N ARG A 149 18.73 -15.51 20.20
CA ARG A 149 17.54 -16.19 20.72
C ARG A 149 16.57 -16.33 19.55
N VAL A 150 16.35 -17.56 19.12
CA VAL A 150 15.31 -17.88 18.13
C VAL A 150 13.96 -17.58 18.79
N GLN A 151 13.37 -16.44 18.44
CA GLN A 151 12.04 -16.07 18.89
C GLN A 151 11.02 -16.70 17.92
N ARG A 152 10.28 -17.70 18.42
CA ARG A 152 9.33 -18.48 17.60
C ARG A 152 7.93 -17.86 17.58
N GLU A 153 7.57 -17.15 18.64
CA GLU A 153 6.30 -16.44 18.76
C GLU A 153 6.51 -14.98 18.37
N LEU A 154 5.66 -14.48 17.49
CA LEU A 154 5.66 -13.07 17.10
C LEU A 154 4.66 -12.31 17.96
N GLU A 155 5.05 -11.11 18.30
CA GLU A 155 4.23 -10.11 18.98
C GLU A 155 3.00 -9.72 18.16
N ASP A 156 1.95 -9.30 18.87
CA ASP A 156 0.73 -8.77 18.26
C ASP A 156 1.04 -7.47 17.50
N LEU A 157 0.37 -7.32 16.36
CA LEU A 157 0.46 -6.12 15.54
C LEU A 157 -0.76 -5.23 15.79
N PRO A 158 -0.59 -3.89 15.74
CA PRO A 158 -1.70 -2.98 15.93
C PRO A 158 -2.71 -3.14 14.79
N ILE A 159 -3.98 -2.90 15.12
CA ILE A 159 -5.04 -2.90 14.12
C ILE A 159 -4.78 -1.77 13.13
N ALA A 160 -4.92 -2.08 11.84
CA ALA A 160 -4.79 -1.10 10.77
C ALA A 160 -5.74 0.09 11.01
N SER A 161 -5.26 1.31 10.78
CA SER A 161 -6.13 2.49 10.82
C SER A 161 -7.25 2.35 9.80
N PRO A 162 -8.47 2.83 10.11
CA PRO A 162 -9.57 2.75 9.18
C PRO A 162 -9.23 3.46 7.86
N ALA A 163 -9.77 2.93 6.76
CA ALA A 163 -9.60 3.54 5.45
C ALA A 163 -10.10 5.00 5.50
N PRO A 164 -9.35 5.96 4.94
CA PRO A 164 -9.85 7.31 4.86
C PRO A 164 -11.12 7.36 4.02
N THR A 165 -12.12 8.12 4.48
CA THR A 165 -13.37 8.34 3.74
C THR A 165 -13.14 9.31 2.59
N ILE A 166 -13.93 9.13 1.54
CA ILE A 166 -14.02 10.06 0.43
C ILE A 166 -15.27 10.91 0.67
N ASP A 167 -15.07 12.22 0.77
CA ASP A 167 -16.16 13.18 0.92
C ASP A 167 -16.41 13.87 -0.42
N GLY A 168 -17.69 14.05 -0.75
CA GLY A 168 -18.09 14.71 -1.98
C GLY A 168 -19.58 14.54 -2.27
N PRO A 169 -20.09 15.20 -3.33
CA PRO A 169 -21.46 14.99 -3.78
C PRO A 169 -21.67 13.54 -4.21
N HIS A 170 -22.67 12.90 -3.61
CA HIS A 170 -23.17 11.61 -4.06
C HIS A 170 -24.16 11.84 -5.20
N LEU A 171 -23.90 11.21 -6.35
CA LEU A 171 -24.70 11.33 -7.55
C LEU A 171 -25.35 10.00 -7.91
N GLY A 172 -26.62 10.04 -8.29
CA GLY A 172 -27.29 8.92 -8.93
C GLY A 172 -26.67 8.58 -10.30
N PRO A 173 -26.89 7.37 -10.82
CA PRO A 173 -26.27 6.91 -12.07
C PRO A 173 -26.54 7.81 -13.28
N GLU A 174 -27.76 8.34 -13.39
CA GLU A 174 -28.15 9.25 -14.47
C GLU A 174 -27.45 10.62 -14.36
N ALA A 175 -27.31 11.16 -13.14
CA ALA A 175 -26.60 12.41 -12.88
C ALA A 175 -25.10 12.26 -13.15
N LEU A 176 -24.48 11.16 -12.74
CA LEU A 176 -23.08 10.86 -13.06
C LEU A 176 -22.85 10.75 -14.58
N THR A 177 -23.72 10.03 -15.29
CA THR A 177 -23.66 9.92 -16.75
C THR A 177 -23.82 11.29 -17.40
N THR A 178 -24.76 12.09 -16.90
CA THR A 178 -24.98 13.45 -17.37
C THR A 178 -23.74 14.31 -17.13
N LEU A 179 -23.13 14.27 -15.94
CA LEU A 179 -21.91 15.00 -15.60
C LEU A 179 -20.76 14.67 -16.55
N ARG A 180 -20.48 13.38 -16.76
CA ARG A 180 -19.45 12.91 -17.70
C ARG A 180 -19.68 13.42 -19.11
N SER A 181 -20.94 13.48 -19.55
CA SER A 181 -21.29 13.98 -20.88
C SER A 181 -21.01 15.47 -21.10
N LEU A 182 -20.77 16.23 -20.02
CA LEU A 182 -20.46 17.66 -20.09
C LEU A 182 -18.98 17.93 -20.45
N ALA A 183 -18.10 16.93 -20.30
CA ALA A 183 -16.67 17.08 -20.57
C ALA A 183 -16.42 17.42 -22.05
N GLY A 184 -15.68 18.49 -22.32
CA GLY A 184 -15.27 18.90 -23.67
C GLY A 184 -16.41 19.30 -24.62
N ARG A 185 -17.64 19.46 -24.14
CA ARG A 185 -18.82 19.70 -24.98
C ARG A 185 -19.53 21.02 -24.69
N ARG A 186 -20.09 21.61 -25.75
CA ARG A 186 -20.96 22.78 -25.63
C ARG A 186 -22.29 22.37 -25.01
N TRP A 187 -22.65 23.11 -23.98
CA TRP A 187 -23.72 22.77 -23.07
C TRP A 187 -25.12 22.86 -23.70
N ASN A 188 -26.03 21.93 -23.33
CA ASN A 188 -27.44 21.97 -23.72
C ASN A 188 -28.33 22.34 -22.51
N PRO A 189 -28.94 23.54 -22.49
CA PRO A 189 -29.82 23.98 -21.40
C PRO A 189 -31.02 23.07 -21.12
N ALA A 190 -31.42 22.23 -22.07
CA ALA A 190 -32.49 21.25 -21.86
C ALA A 190 -32.11 20.17 -20.84
N LEU A 191 -30.81 19.83 -20.71
CA LEU A 191 -30.33 18.83 -19.76
C LEU A 191 -30.56 19.25 -18.31
N LEU A 192 -30.55 20.55 -18.00
CA LEU A 192 -30.85 21.04 -16.65
C LEU A 192 -32.28 20.82 -16.18
N ARG A 193 -33.21 20.60 -17.12
CA ARG A 193 -34.62 20.40 -16.79
C ARG A 193 -34.93 18.95 -16.45
N SER A 194 -34.01 18.02 -16.73
CA SER A 194 -34.15 16.62 -16.34
C SER A 194 -33.91 16.43 -14.83
N PRO A 195 -34.37 15.31 -14.24
CA PRO A 195 -34.05 14.97 -12.85
C PRO A 195 -32.53 14.97 -12.59
N ALA A 196 -31.76 14.31 -13.47
CA ALA A 196 -30.30 14.28 -13.41
C ALA A 196 -29.66 15.68 -13.43
N GLY A 197 -30.16 16.58 -14.29
CA GLY A 197 -29.67 17.95 -14.36
C GLY A 197 -29.99 18.78 -13.11
N ARG A 198 -31.14 18.55 -12.48
CA ARG A 198 -31.50 19.19 -11.20
C ARG A 198 -30.60 18.70 -10.07
N GLU A 199 -30.30 17.42 -10.02
CA GLU A 199 -29.38 16.84 -9.04
C GLU A 199 -27.97 17.45 -9.17
N LEU A 200 -27.47 17.66 -10.39
CA LEU A 200 -26.19 18.35 -10.62
C LEU A 200 -26.21 19.82 -10.14
N ILE A 201 -27.37 20.49 -10.20
CA ILE A 201 -27.54 21.84 -9.66
C ILE A 201 -27.57 21.81 -8.13
N GLU A 202 -28.34 20.90 -7.55
CA GLU A 202 -28.53 20.76 -6.10
C GLU A 202 -27.24 20.35 -5.38
N SER A 203 -26.43 19.51 -6.03
CA SER A 203 -25.08 19.13 -5.57
C SER A 203 -24.02 20.22 -5.78
N GLY A 204 -24.38 21.35 -6.41
CA GLY A 204 -23.47 22.48 -6.63
C GLY A 204 -22.42 22.25 -7.71
N LEU A 205 -22.46 21.12 -8.42
CA LEU A 205 -21.55 20.83 -9.54
C LEU A 205 -21.87 21.68 -10.77
N VAL A 206 -23.10 22.17 -10.88
CA VAL A 206 -23.59 22.98 -12.00
C VAL A 206 -24.38 24.18 -11.49
N GLY A 207 -24.11 25.37 -12.02
CA GLY A 207 -24.88 26.57 -11.70
C GLY A 207 -26.30 26.54 -12.29
N ARG A 208 -27.25 27.24 -11.66
CA ARG A 208 -28.66 27.32 -12.10
C ARG A 208 -28.85 27.83 -13.54
N LEU A 209 -27.92 28.65 -14.03
CA LEU A 209 -27.91 29.19 -15.40
C LEU A 209 -27.08 28.35 -16.37
N GLY A 210 -26.53 27.23 -15.89
CA GLY A 210 -25.70 26.34 -16.68
C GLY A 210 -24.22 26.67 -16.73
N THR A 211 -23.74 27.42 -15.76
CA THR A 211 -22.32 27.72 -15.59
C THR A 211 -21.62 26.58 -14.85
N LEU A 212 -20.46 26.15 -15.31
CA LEU A 212 -19.63 25.18 -14.59
C LEU A 212 -18.65 25.92 -13.68
N PRO A 213 -18.71 25.70 -12.35
CA PRO A 213 -17.66 26.14 -11.43
C PRO A 213 -16.28 25.66 -11.89
N GLU A 214 -15.23 26.41 -11.56
CA GLU A 214 -13.85 26.03 -11.88
C GLU A 214 -13.49 24.64 -11.33
N SER A 215 -13.89 24.34 -10.10
CA SER A 215 -13.72 23.02 -9.48
C SER A 215 -14.37 21.89 -10.30
N THR A 216 -15.56 22.12 -10.86
CA THR A 216 -16.21 21.15 -11.76
C THR A 216 -15.46 21.03 -13.08
N GLN A 217 -14.96 22.13 -13.65
CA GLN A 217 -14.16 22.07 -14.88
C GLN A 217 -12.89 21.24 -14.68
N THR A 218 -12.19 21.42 -13.57
CA THR A 218 -11.03 20.59 -13.19
C THR A 218 -11.41 19.12 -13.05
N LEU A 219 -12.52 18.83 -12.36
CA LEU A 219 -13.08 17.47 -12.21
C LEU A 219 -13.35 16.80 -13.55
N LEU A 220 -13.87 17.54 -14.53
CA LEU A 220 -14.24 17.03 -15.86
C LEU A 220 -13.04 16.85 -16.79
N GLY A 221 -11.92 17.53 -16.54
CA GLY A 221 -10.74 17.55 -17.40
C GLY A 221 -10.30 16.17 -17.90
N PRO A 222 -10.21 15.13 -17.03
CA PRO A 222 -9.83 13.79 -17.48
C PRO A 222 -10.81 13.09 -18.42
N TRP A 223 -12.09 13.50 -18.44
CA TRP A 223 -13.12 12.91 -19.32
C TRP A 223 -13.23 13.60 -20.68
N GLU A 224 -12.47 14.66 -20.94
CA GLU A 224 -12.45 15.32 -22.25
C GLU A 224 -11.71 14.51 -23.32
N GLY A 225 -10.86 13.55 -22.90
CA GLY A 225 -10.10 12.68 -23.78
C GLY A 225 -10.34 11.18 -23.52
N GLU A 226 -9.43 10.34 -24.01
CA GLU A 226 -9.49 8.88 -23.85
C GLU A 226 -8.72 8.38 -22.61
N ALA A 227 -8.52 9.25 -21.61
CA ALA A 227 -7.80 8.88 -20.40
C ALA A 227 -8.54 7.76 -19.66
N GLN A 228 -7.85 6.63 -19.44
CA GLN A 228 -8.39 5.54 -18.66
C GLN A 228 -8.04 5.72 -17.17
N PRO A 229 -8.95 5.37 -16.24
CA PRO A 229 -8.66 5.45 -14.82
C PRO A 229 -7.77 4.30 -14.37
N VAL A 230 -7.05 4.52 -13.26
CA VAL A 230 -6.69 3.43 -12.36
C VAL A 230 -7.96 2.99 -11.66
N THR A 231 -8.28 1.70 -11.70
CA THR A 231 -9.50 1.17 -11.11
C THR A 231 -9.16 0.10 -10.07
N LEU A 232 -9.67 0.28 -8.86
CA LEU A 232 -9.70 -0.76 -7.82
C LEU A 232 -11.13 -1.28 -7.72
N GLU A 233 -11.34 -2.51 -8.18
CA GLU A 233 -12.59 -3.26 -7.99
C GLU A 233 -12.40 -4.26 -6.87
N GLN A 234 -13.35 -4.33 -5.94
CA GLN A 234 -13.31 -5.30 -4.86
C GLN A 234 -14.59 -6.11 -4.81
N ARG A 235 -14.44 -7.39 -4.50
CA ARG A 235 -15.53 -8.25 -4.02
C ARG A 235 -15.29 -8.52 -2.55
N LEU A 236 -16.22 -8.08 -1.73
CA LEU A 236 -16.20 -8.25 -0.28
C LEU A 236 -16.62 -9.69 0.10
N PRO A 237 -16.33 -10.14 1.33
CA PRO A 237 -16.70 -11.47 1.78
C PRO A 237 -18.22 -11.73 1.77
N ASP A 238 -19.03 -10.69 1.86
CA ASP A 238 -20.50 -10.74 1.81
C ASP A 238 -21.07 -10.71 0.38
N GLY A 239 -20.20 -10.79 -0.64
CA GLY A 239 -20.58 -10.80 -2.06
C GLY A 239 -20.80 -9.41 -2.66
N ARG A 240 -20.87 -8.35 -1.85
CA ARG A 240 -20.98 -6.98 -2.38
C ARG A 240 -19.74 -6.62 -3.19
N THR A 241 -19.93 -5.75 -4.17
CA THR A 241 -18.84 -5.20 -4.96
C THR A 241 -18.67 -3.72 -4.71
N THR A 242 -17.43 -3.26 -4.71
CA THR A 242 -17.08 -1.84 -4.63
C THR A 242 -16.17 -1.51 -5.80
N ARG A 243 -16.22 -0.26 -6.26
CA ARG A 243 -15.35 0.24 -7.32
C ARG A 243 -14.89 1.64 -6.98
N LEU A 244 -13.57 1.84 -7.07
CA LEU A 244 -12.93 3.14 -6.98
C LEU A 244 -12.16 3.39 -8.27
N GLN A 245 -12.45 4.50 -8.94
CA GLN A 245 -11.78 4.92 -10.16
C GLN A 245 -11.05 6.25 -9.91
N ALA A 246 -9.80 6.33 -10.35
CA ALA A 246 -9.00 7.53 -10.22
C ALA A 246 -8.37 7.91 -11.57
N TRP A 247 -8.64 9.13 -12.03
CA TRP A 247 -7.98 9.78 -13.15
C TRP A 247 -7.06 10.86 -12.60
N SER A 248 -5.89 10.46 -12.12
CA SER A 248 -4.99 11.34 -11.36
C SER A 248 -5.71 11.87 -10.10
N GLU A 249 -6.17 13.12 -10.11
CA GLU A 249 -6.84 13.75 -8.97
C GLU A 249 -8.38 13.63 -9.00
N THR A 250 -8.99 13.32 -10.16
CA THR A 250 -10.44 13.08 -10.22
C THR A 250 -10.75 11.67 -9.75
N VAL A 251 -11.59 11.53 -8.72
CA VAL A 251 -11.97 10.26 -8.13
C VAL A 251 -13.48 10.05 -8.24
N VAL A 252 -13.86 8.84 -8.63
CA VAL A 252 -15.24 8.34 -8.60
C VAL A 252 -15.29 7.09 -7.74
N ASP A 253 -16.13 7.14 -6.72
CA ASP A 253 -16.29 6.05 -5.75
C ASP A 253 -17.74 5.60 -5.69
N GLY A 254 -17.99 4.39 -6.20
CA GLY A 254 -19.33 3.83 -6.28
C GLY A 254 -19.45 2.82 -7.42
N THR A 255 -20.61 2.20 -7.49
CA THR A 255 -20.98 1.27 -8.56
C THR A 255 -21.90 1.98 -9.55
N ASP A 256 -22.05 1.41 -10.75
CA ASP A 256 -22.96 1.97 -11.75
C ASP A 256 -24.44 1.81 -11.31
N GLU A 257 -24.73 0.99 -10.30
CA GLU A 257 -26.08 0.67 -9.80
C GLU A 257 -26.52 1.58 -8.64
N ASP A 258 -25.64 1.86 -7.68
CA ASP A 258 -25.99 2.58 -6.45
C ASP A 258 -25.70 4.09 -6.51
N GLY A 259 -25.11 4.56 -7.61
CA GLY A 259 -24.56 5.90 -7.73
C GLY A 259 -23.12 5.98 -7.21
N ALA A 260 -22.56 7.18 -7.21
CA ALA A 260 -21.16 7.39 -6.83
C ALA A 260 -20.89 8.76 -6.22
N VAL A 261 -19.91 8.81 -5.31
CA VAL A 261 -19.27 10.04 -4.88
C VAL A 261 -18.25 10.47 -5.94
N VAL A 262 -18.30 11.74 -6.36
CA VAL A 262 -17.35 12.32 -7.32
C VAL A 262 -16.63 13.49 -6.67
N THR A 263 -15.30 13.47 -6.64
CA THR A 263 -14.52 14.51 -5.98
C THR A 263 -13.09 14.61 -6.51
N GLY A 264 -12.43 15.73 -6.23
CA GLY A 264 -11.00 15.93 -6.50
C GLY A 264 -10.18 15.63 -5.25
N LEU A 265 -9.14 14.80 -5.37
CA LEU A 265 -8.22 14.45 -4.28
C LEU A 265 -6.77 14.51 -4.75
N PRO A 266 -5.84 15.04 -3.92
CA PRO A 266 -4.42 14.89 -4.17
C PRO A 266 -4.05 13.41 -4.33
N VAL A 267 -3.11 13.10 -5.21
CA VAL A 267 -2.76 11.72 -5.56
C VAL A 267 -2.30 10.89 -4.35
N GLU A 268 -1.62 11.50 -3.38
CA GLU A 268 -1.20 10.87 -2.12
C GLU A 268 -2.42 10.43 -1.30
N ARG A 269 -3.49 11.22 -1.31
CA ARG A 269 -4.76 10.87 -0.68
C ARG A 269 -5.48 9.76 -1.44
N VAL A 270 -5.38 9.71 -2.76
CA VAL A 270 -5.90 8.58 -3.55
C VAL A 270 -5.17 7.28 -3.22
N VAL A 271 -3.83 7.32 -3.15
CA VAL A 271 -3.01 6.19 -2.66
C VAL A 271 -3.49 5.77 -1.29
N ALA A 272 -3.78 6.74 -0.41
CA ALA A 272 -4.19 6.47 0.95
C ALA A 272 -5.52 5.72 1.06
N VAL A 273 -6.50 6.15 0.27
CA VAL A 273 -7.83 5.54 0.20
C VAL A 273 -7.75 4.14 -0.40
N MET A 274 -7.03 3.96 -1.51
CA MET A 274 -6.83 2.64 -2.12
C MET A 274 -6.15 1.65 -1.17
N ALA A 275 -5.10 2.09 -0.46
CA ALA A 275 -4.42 1.28 0.52
C ALA A 275 -5.34 0.87 1.68
N GLY A 276 -6.12 1.81 2.21
CA GLY A 276 -7.10 1.53 3.26
C GLY A 276 -8.17 0.54 2.82
N ARG A 277 -8.70 0.68 1.59
CA ARG A 277 -9.68 -0.25 1.01
C ARG A 277 -9.16 -1.67 0.83
N LEU A 278 -7.89 -1.79 0.45
CA LEU A 278 -7.23 -3.09 0.38
C LEU A 278 -7.03 -3.72 1.77
N GLY A 279 -7.23 -2.98 2.86
CA GLY A 279 -6.94 -3.43 4.23
C GLY A 279 -5.44 -3.40 4.54
N ILE A 280 -4.65 -2.59 3.81
CA ILE A 280 -3.21 -2.51 4.05
C ILE A 280 -2.96 -1.95 5.44
N GLY A 281 -2.26 -2.75 6.22
CA GLY A 281 -1.77 -2.42 7.54
C GLY A 281 -0.70 -3.43 7.96
N PRO A 282 -0.12 -3.27 9.16
CA PRO A 282 0.93 -4.16 9.62
C PRO A 282 0.37 -5.57 9.79
N ALA A 283 0.92 -6.52 9.02
CA ALA A 283 0.62 -7.93 9.10
C ALA A 283 1.90 -8.74 8.86
N TRP A 284 2.05 -9.85 9.57
CA TRP A 284 3.18 -10.74 9.39
C TRP A 284 3.09 -11.50 8.07
N THR A 285 4.14 -11.43 7.26
CA THR A 285 4.18 -12.15 5.98
C THR A 285 4.89 -13.49 6.15
N PHE A 286 4.20 -14.59 5.83
CA PHE A 286 4.78 -15.93 5.88
C PHE A 286 4.55 -16.69 4.58
N PRO A 287 5.61 -17.17 3.91
CA PRO A 287 5.44 -17.87 2.64
C PRO A 287 4.59 -19.12 2.80
N PHE A 288 3.69 -19.32 1.83
CA PHE A 288 3.09 -20.60 1.54
C PHE A 288 4.18 -21.57 1.06
N ARG A 289 4.04 -22.85 1.41
CA ARG A 289 4.83 -23.94 0.84
C ARG A 289 4.32 -24.29 -0.55
N THR A 290 3.02 -24.14 -0.76
CA THR A 290 2.35 -24.35 -2.04
C THR A 290 2.35 -23.04 -2.84
N GLY A 291 3.08 -23.02 -3.96
CA GLY A 291 3.22 -21.82 -4.80
C GLY A 291 2.22 -21.70 -5.96
N SER A 292 1.47 -22.77 -6.25
CA SER A 292 0.46 -22.81 -7.30
C SER A 292 -0.74 -23.67 -6.87
N LEU A 293 -1.91 -23.33 -7.40
CA LEU A 293 -3.16 -24.05 -7.16
C LEU A 293 -3.87 -24.30 -8.49
N ARG A 294 -4.71 -25.34 -8.56
CA ARG A 294 -5.56 -25.55 -9.74
C ARG A 294 -6.37 -24.30 -10.07
N ALA A 295 -6.35 -23.90 -11.34
CA ALA A 295 -7.01 -22.68 -11.80
C ALA A 295 -8.52 -22.69 -11.49
N ASP A 296 -9.20 -23.80 -11.75
CA ASP A 296 -10.64 -23.93 -11.52
C ASP A 296 -11.02 -23.81 -10.03
N LEU A 297 -10.14 -24.24 -9.13
CA LEU A 297 -10.33 -24.10 -7.69
C LEU A 297 -10.24 -22.63 -7.27
N LEU A 298 -9.19 -21.94 -7.72
CA LEU A 298 -8.94 -20.54 -7.39
C LEU A 298 -9.95 -19.61 -8.05
N GLU A 299 -10.36 -19.87 -9.29
CA GLU A 299 -11.40 -19.12 -10.00
C GLU A 299 -12.75 -19.20 -9.27
N ARG A 300 -13.17 -20.39 -8.82
CA ARG A 300 -14.40 -20.51 -8.02
C ARG A 300 -14.32 -19.75 -6.70
N ARG A 301 -13.19 -19.86 -5.99
CA ARG A 301 -12.98 -19.18 -4.70
C ARG A 301 -12.94 -17.66 -4.87
N THR A 302 -12.24 -17.15 -5.88
CA THR A 302 -12.16 -15.70 -6.16
C THR A 302 -13.43 -15.15 -6.80
N GLY A 303 -14.22 -16.01 -7.46
CA GLY A 303 -15.51 -15.71 -8.06
C GLY A 303 -16.63 -15.40 -7.06
N GLY A 304 -16.46 -15.76 -5.78
CA GLY A 304 -17.47 -15.51 -4.74
C GLY A 304 -18.69 -16.42 -4.82
N ALA A 305 -18.54 -17.65 -5.32
CA ALA A 305 -19.60 -18.65 -5.24
C ALA A 305 -19.93 -18.93 -3.76
N GLU A 306 -21.22 -18.98 -3.41
CA GLU A 306 -21.69 -19.33 -2.05
C GLU A 306 -21.11 -20.68 -1.57
N ASP A 307 -20.84 -21.59 -2.52
CA ASP A 307 -20.18 -22.89 -2.33
C ASP A 307 -18.71 -22.86 -2.77
N ALA A 308 -17.94 -21.87 -2.30
CA ALA A 308 -16.52 -21.81 -2.63
C ALA A 308 -15.82 -23.11 -2.17
N PRO A 309 -15.06 -23.78 -3.04
CA PRO A 309 -14.57 -25.12 -2.76
C PRO A 309 -13.54 -25.13 -1.64
N ASP A 310 -13.60 -26.16 -0.80
CA ASP A 310 -12.55 -26.43 0.18
C ASP A 310 -11.21 -26.72 -0.51
N LEU A 311 -10.14 -26.38 0.20
CA LEU A 311 -8.79 -26.75 -0.22
C LEU A 311 -8.65 -28.29 -0.13
N PRO A 312 -8.08 -28.97 -1.15
CA PRO A 312 -7.86 -30.41 -1.08
C PRO A 312 -7.09 -30.81 0.19
N ALA A 313 -7.55 -31.85 0.89
CA ALA A 313 -7.00 -32.26 2.19
C ALA A 313 -5.47 -32.45 2.18
N ALA A 314 -4.94 -33.08 1.12
CA ALA A 314 -3.50 -33.26 0.95
C ALA A 314 -2.71 -31.94 0.90
N ILE A 315 -3.28 -30.88 0.30
CA ILE A 315 -2.66 -29.55 0.26
C ILE A 315 -2.80 -28.89 1.63
N ALA A 316 -3.97 -28.99 2.26
CA ALA A 316 -4.23 -28.39 3.57
C ALA A 316 -3.31 -28.96 4.67
N GLU A 317 -3.06 -30.27 4.64
CA GLU A 317 -2.13 -30.95 5.56
C GLU A 317 -0.66 -30.57 5.29
N ALA A 318 -0.26 -30.48 4.02
CA ALA A 318 1.09 -30.11 3.63
C ALA A 318 1.43 -28.64 3.90
N ASP A 319 0.43 -27.76 3.76
CA ASP A 319 0.53 -26.31 3.97
C ASP A 319 -0.56 -25.77 4.91
N PRO A 320 -0.38 -25.92 6.24
CA PRO A 320 -1.32 -25.41 7.24
C PRO A 320 -1.47 -23.88 7.25
N ARG A 321 -0.54 -23.14 6.63
CA ARG A 321 -0.67 -21.68 6.49
C ARG A 321 -1.64 -21.34 5.39
N LEU A 322 -1.47 -21.96 4.22
CA LEU A 322 -2.43 -21.84 3.14
C LEU A 322 -3.82 -22.30 3.57
N ALA A 323 -3.93 -23.40 4.33
CA ALA A 323 -5.21 -23.87 4.84
C ALA A 323 -5.96 -22.82 5.69
N ARG A 324 -5.26 -22.17 6.64
CA ARG A 324 -5.84 -21.10 7.47
C ARG A 324 -6.20 -19.87 6.64
N PHE A 325 -5.34 -19.49 5.69
CA PHE A 325 -5.61 -18.42 4.74
C PHE A 325 -6.86 -18.72 3.90
N TRP A 326 -7.00 -19.95 3.42
CA TRP A 326 -8.12 -20.39 2.58
C TRP A 326 -9.46 -20.35 3.33
N ALA A 327 -9.47 -20.80 4.57
CA ALA A 327 -10.65 -20.86 5.43
C ALA A 327 -11.15 -19.47 5.89
N ALA A 328 -10.28 -18.45 5.90
CA ALA A 328 -10.67 -17.10 6.31
C ALA A 328 -11.58 -16.41 5.27
N PRO A 329 -12.40 -15.41 5.67
CA PRO A 329 -13.13 -14.54 4.76
C PRO A 329 -12.19 -13.79 3.80
N TRP A 330 -12.52 -13.76 2.51
CA TRP A 330 -11.69 -13.14 1.47
C TRP A 330 -12.29 -11.85 0.94
N THR A 331 -11.48 -10.79 0.87
CA THR A 331 -11.71 -9.68 -0.03
C THR A 331 -10.83 -9.85 -1.25
N VAL A 332 -11.44 -9.96 -2.43
CA VAL A 332 -10.72 -10.12 -3.71
C VAL A 332 -10.68 -8.77 -4.40
N SER A 333 -9.47 -8.25 -4.62
CA SER A 333 -9.25 -6.92 -5.17
C SER A 333 -8.54 -7.01 -6.52
N SER A 334 -9.09 -6.36 -7.53
CA SER A 334 -8.53 -6.24 -8.87
C SER A 334 -8.11 -4.81 -9.11
N LEU A 335 -6.79 -4.57 -9.16
CA LEU A 335 -6.20 -3.28 -9.49
C LEU A 335 -5.85 -3.22 -10.98
N ARG A 336 -6.68 -2.51 -11.74
CA ARG A 336 -6.49 -2.25 -13.17
C ARG A 336 -5.72 -0.96 -13.36
N ARG A 337 -4.68 -1.02 -14.21
CA ARG A 337 -3.86 0.13 -14.57
C ARG A 337 -4.11 0.50 -16.03
N PRO A 338 -4.10 1.79 -16.38
CA PRO A 338 -4.17 2.24 -17.77
C PRO A 338 -3.12 1.52 -18.63
N SER A 339 -3.52 1.12 -19.84
CA SER A 339 -2.64 0.49 -20.83
C SER A 339 -2.00 -0.85 -20.41
N LYS A 340 -2.44 -1.47 -19.30
CA LYS A 340 -2.02 -2.82 -18.90
C LYS A 340 -3.21 -3.78 -19.02
N PRO A 341 -3.08 -4.85 -19.83
CA PRO A 341 -4.23 -5.71 -20.13
C PRO A 341 -4.70 -6.53 -18.91
N ASN A 342 -3.76 -6.93 -18.04
CA ASN A 342 -4.06 -7.80 -16.91
C ASN A 342 -4.07 -7.00 -15.60
N PRO A 343 -5.15 -7.10 -14.79
CA PRO A 343 -5.18 -6.52 -13.46
C PRO A 343 -4.16 -7.20 -12.53
N ILE A 344 -3.71 -6.47 -11.52
CA ILE A 344 -3.05 -7.07 -10.36
C ILE A 344 -4.17 -7.56 -9.44
N VAL A 345 -4.24 -8.87 -9.22
CA VAL A 345 -5.26 -9.46 -8.35
C VAL A 345 -4.63 -9.81 -7.00
N VAL A 346 -5.19 -9.21 -5.96
CA VAL A 346 -4.75 -9.36 -4.56
C VAL A 346 -5.92 -9.88 -3.74
N VAL A 347 -5.66 -10.92 -2.96
CA VAL A 347 -6.59 -11.47 -1.97
C VAL A 347 -6.14 -11.02 -0.60
N HIS A 348 -7.02 -10.34 0.13
CA HIS A 348 -6.87 -10.10 1.56
C HIS A 348 -7.74 -11.10 2.31
N ALA A 349 -7.10 -11.95 3.12
CA ALA A 349 -7.78 -12.89 3.99
C ALA A 349 -7.77 -12.35 5.43
N GLU A 350 -8.96 -12.20 6.02
CA GLU A 350 -9.13 -11.56 7.33
C GLU A 350 -8.26 -12.24 8.41
N GLY A 351 -7.40 -11.44 9.06
CA GLY A 351 -6.47 -11.90 10.09
C GLY A 351 -5.34 -12.81 9.59
N GLN A 352 -5.24 -13.10 8.28
CA GLN A 352 -4.20 -13.95 7.69
C GLN A 352 -3.25 -13.20 6.75
N GLY A 353 -3.62 -12.00 6.30
CA GLY A 353 -2.77 -11.14 5.46
C GLY A 353 -3.10 -11.24 3.98
N PHE A 354 -2.10 -11.11 3.12
CA PHE A 354 -2.27 -10.96 1.67
C PHE A 354 -1.70 -12.12 0.87
N ALA A 355 -2.35 -12.42 -0.26
CA ALA A 355 -1.83 -13.27 -1.32
C ALA A 355 -2.06 -12.63 -2.69
N ARG A 356 -1.14 -12.89 -3.62
CA ARG A 356 -1.22 -12.42 -5.00
C ARG A 356 -1.59 -13.58 -5.92
N VAL A 357 -2.55 -13.34 -6.81
CA VAL A 357 -2.91 -14.27 -7.88
C VAL A 357 -2.06 -13.92 -9.10
N GLY A 358 -1.23 -14.87 -9.53
CA GLY A 358 -0.32 -14.74 -10.64
C GLY A 358 -0.92 -15.27 -11.95
N ARG A 359 -0.02 -15.70 -12.85
CA ARG A 359 -0.42 -16.27 -14.15
C ARG A 359 -0.88 -17.72 -14.01
N THR A 360 -1.75 -18.11 -14.93
CA THR A 360 -2.16 -19.49 -15.11
C THR A 360 -1.32 -20.16 -16.19
N GLU A 361 -0.67 -21.26 -15.85
CA GLU A 361 0.17 -22.07 -16.74
C GLU A 361 -0.17 -23.55 -16.51
N ALA A 362 -0.38 -24.31 -17.60
CA ALA A 362 -0.70 -25.74 -17.54
C ALA A 362 -1.88 -26.13 -16.60
N GLY A 363 -2.87 -25.25 -16.44
CA GLY A 363 -4.05 -25.50 -15.59
C GLY A 363 -3.84 -25.16 -14.10
N GLU A 364 -2.68 -24.65 -13.73
CA GLU A 364 -2.39 -24.14 -12.39
C GLU A 364 -2.17 -22.63 -12.41
N THR A 365 -2.62 -21.95 -11.37
CA THR A 365 -2.44 -20.51 -11.17
C THR A 365 -1.49 -20.28 -10.01
N ALA A 366 -0.46 -19.46 -10.23
CA ALA A 366 0.45 -19.08 -9.17
C ALA A 366 -0.32 -18.34 -8.05
N PHE A 367 -0.11 -18.76 -6.82
CA PHE A 367 -0.77 -18.17 -5.65
C PHE A 367 0.23 -18.15 -4.50
N ALA A 368 0.70 -16.95 -4.16
CA ALA A 368 1.76 -16.76 -3.19
C ALA A 368 1.40 -15.64 -2.22
N THR A 369 1.84 -15.76 -0.98
CA THR A 369 1.72 -14.66 -0.01
C THR A 369 2.43 -13.42 -0.51
N ASP A 370 1.89 -12.28 -0.13
CA ASP A 370 2.45 -10.96 -0.44
C ASP A 370 2.54 -10.15 0.85
N SER A 371 3.57 -9.31 0.96
CA SER A 371 3.66 -8.43 2.13
C SER A 371 2.74 -7.21 1.94
N PRO A 372 2.15 -6.67 3.02
CA PRO A 372 1.37 -5.44 2.95
C PRO A 372 2.10 -4.30 2.23
N ALA A 373 3.43 -4.19 2.43
CA ALA A 373 4.24 -3.18 1.79
C ALA A 373 4.44 -3.41 0.29
N ASN A 374 4.51 -4.66 -0.19
CA ASN A 374 4.53 -4.97 -1.61
C ASN A 374 3.18 -4.72 -2.30
N VAL A 375 2.08 -4.93 -1.59
CA VAL A 375 0.75 -4.53 -2.06
C VAL A 375 0.68 -3.00 -2.14
N TYR A 376 1.18 -2.29 -1.13
CA TYR A 376 1.23 -0.82 -1.12
C TYR A 376 2.06 -0.26 -2.28
N ARG A 377 3.24 -0.82 -2.55
CA ARG A 377 4.06 -0.51 -3.74
C ARG A 377 3.29 -0.67 -5.04
N SER A 378 2.38 -1.63 -5.13
CA SER A 378 1.56 -1.86 -6.33
C SER A 378 0.52 -0.76 -6.53
N VAL A 379 -0.05 -0.22 -5.44
CA VAL A 379 -0.93 0.95 -5.46
C VAL A 379 -0.16 2.21 -5.88
N VAL A 380 1.00 2.45 -5.25
CA VAL A 380 1.88 3.59 -5.59
C VAL A 380 2.28 3.53 -7.06
N ARG A 381 2.70 2.36 -7.57
CA ARG A 381 3.00 2.15 -8.99
C ARG A 381 1.80 2.38 -9.90
N ALA A 382 0.60 2.04 -9.47
CA ALA A 382 -0.58 2.27 -10.28
C ALA A 382 -0.88 3.78 -10.45
N LEU A 383 -0.68 4.58 -9.40
CA LEU A 383 -1.08 5.99 -9.37
C LEU A 383 0.06 6.97 -9.72
N LEU A 384 1.32 6.60 -9.47
CA LEU A 384 2.48 7.49 -9.55
C LEU A 384 3.56 7.04 -10.56
N GLY A 385 3.42 5.88 -11.23
CA GLY A 385 4.33 5.47 -12.32
C GLY A 385 4.44 3.97 -12.56
#